data_AF-A0A9Q3E780-F1
#
_entry.id   AF-A0A9Q3E780-F1
#
_cell.length_a   1.000
_cell.length_b   1.000
_cell.length_c   1.000
_cell.angle_alpha   90.00
_cell.angle_beta   90.00
_cell.angle_gamma   90.00
#
_symmetry.space_group_name_H-M   'P 1'
#
loop_
_entity.id
_entity.type
_entity.pdbx_description
1 polymer ?
#
loop_
_entity_poly.entity_id
_entity_poly.type
_entity_poly.pdbx_seq_one_letter_code
_entity_poly.pdbx_strand_id
1 'polypeptide(L)'
;MKMMRKNRPAFSIAEEPLGNIRGHDIELYLDVERPYPPMLRRPPHPASLETRKEIEKNINELLNMDVIRKIGQNEIVEITTPYLNT
;
A
#
# COMPACT_ATOMS: atom_id res chain seq x y z
N MET A 1 20.35 24.90 5.56
CA MET A 1 19.43 25.45 4.52
C MET A 1 20.01 25.45 3.10
N LYS A 2 21.27 25.84 2.84
CA LYS A 2 21.85 25.89 1.48
C LYS A 2 21.90 24.52 0.77
N MET A 3 22.17 23.44 1.49
CA MET A 3 22.25 22.07 0.96
C MET A 3 20.85 21.53 0.58
N MET A 4 19.86 21.64 1.48
CA MET A 4 18.46 21.28 1.21
C MET A 4 17.89 22.03 -0.01
N ARG A 5 18.17 23.34 -0.15
CA ARG A 5 17.71 24.12 -1.32
C ARG A 5 18.36 23.67 -2.63
N LYS A 6 19.63 23.24 -2.59
CA LYS A 6 20.36 22.79 -3.79
C LYS A 6 19.96 21.38 -4.22
N ASN A 7 19.65 20.51 -3.26
CA ASN A 7 19.35 19.10 -3.49
C ASN A 7 17.90 18.78 -3.12
N ARG A 8 16.96 19.71 -3.31
CA ARG A 8 15.56 19.58 -2.93
C ARG A 8 14.92 18.22 -3.29
N PRO A 9 15.10 17.65 -4.50
CA PRO A 9 14.51 16.34 -4.84
C PRO A 9 15.13 15.13 -4.12
N ALA A 10 16.25 15.30 -3.42
CA ALA A 10 16.87 14.23 -2.62
C ALA A 10 16.30 14.15 -1.19
N PHE A 11 15.40 15.06 -0.82
CA PHE A 11 14.76 15.09 0.50
C PHE A 11 13.28 14.79 0.37
N SER A 12 12.77 13.94 1.27
CA SER A 12 11.33 13.79 1.44
C SER A 12 10.75 15.08 2.01
N ILE A 13 9.99 15.82 1.22
CA ILE A 13 9.27 17.01 1.66
C ILE A 13 7.77 16.72 1.65
N ALA A 14 7.01 17.33 2.57
CA ALA A 14 5.57 17.08 2.69
C ALA A 14 4.77 17.42 1.41
N GLU A 15 5.34 18.24 0.53
CA GLU A 15 4.74 18.71 -0.72
C GLU A 15 5.00 17.77 -1.91
N GLU A 16 5.95 16.83 -1.80
CA GLU A 16 6.29 15.88 -2.86
C GLU A 16 5.91 14.45 -2.42
N PRO A 17 4.92 13.82 -3.07
CA PRO A 17 4.48 12.49 -2.68
C PRO A 17 5.59 11.44 -2.90
N LEU A 18 5.73 10.53 -1.94
CA LEU A 18 6.51 9.31 -2.07
C LEU A 18 5.88 8.48 -3.20
N GLY A 19 6.60 8.27 -4.31
CA GLY A 19 6.05 7.48 -5.42
C GLY A 19 6.70 7.65 -6.79
N ASN A 20 7.65 8.58 -6.95
CA ASN A 20 8.25 8.82 -8.27
C ASN A 20 9.37 7.84 -8.66
N ILE A 21 9.55 6.73 -7.91
CA ILE A 21 10.52 5.67 -8.23
C ILE A 21 9.82 4.68 -9.16
N ARG A 22 10.20 4.68 -10.43
CA ARG A 22 9.66 3.78 -11.47
C ARG A 22 10.69 2.70 -11.83
N GLY A 23 10.22 1.55 -12.34
CA GLY A 23 11.08 0.50 -12.90
C GLY A 23 11.71 -0.47 -11.88
N HIS A 24 11.16 -0.55 -10.67
CA HIS A 24 11.57 -1.51 -9.63
C HIS A 24 10.41 -2.46 -9.30
N ASP A 25 9.74 -2.96 -10.35
CA ASP A 25 8.64 -3.89 -10.17
C ASP A 25 9.17 -5.26 -9.70
N ILE A 26 8.48 -5.85 -8.73
CA ILE A 26 8.84 -7.15 -8.16
C ILE A 26 7.81 -8.17 -8.61
N GLU A 27 8.28 -9.24 -9.24
CA GLU A 27 7.47 -10.42 -9.50
C GLU A 27 7.60 -11.40 -8.33
N LEU A 28 6.47 -11.72 -7.70
CA LEU A 28 6.38 -12.69 -6.62
C LEU A 28 5.59 -13.89 -7.08
N TYR A 29 6.16 -15.08 -6.92
CA TYR A 29 5.53 -16.35 -7.23
C TYR A 29 5.19 -17.08 -5.94
N LEU A 30 3.99 -17.65 -5.86
CA LEU A 30 3.61 -18.52 -4.76
C LEU A 30 3.99 -19.95 -5.13
N ASP A 31 4.63 -20.67 -4.21
CA ASP A 31 4.96 -22.09 -4.36
C ASP A 31 3.72 -23.01 -4.19
N VAL A 32 2.53 -22.43 -4.08
CA VAL A 32 1.27 -23.14 -3.83
C VAL A 32 0.19 -22.69 -4.80
N GLU A 33 -0.58 -23.67 -5.27
CA GLU A 33 -1.72 -23.42 -6.17
C GLU A 33 -3.04 -23.27 -5.39
N ARG A 34 -4.07 -22.75 -6.06
CA ARG A 34 -5.40 -22.63 -5.47
C ARG A 34 -6.01 -24.03 -5.25
N PRO A 35 -6.82 -24.22 -4.20
CA PRO A 35 -7.31 -23.21 -3.25
C PRO A 35 -6.26 -22.82 -2.21
N TYR A 36 -6.07 -21.52 -2.01
CA TYR A 36 -5.15 -21.00 -1.01
C TYR A 36 -5.52 -21.46 0.42
N PRO A 37 -4.54 -21.70 1.30
CA PRO A 37 -4.80 -22.14 2.66
C PRO A 37 -5.82 -21.25 3.39
N PRO A 38 -6.77 -21.81 4.15
CA PRO A 38 -7.75 -21.03 4.90
C PRO A 38 -7.11 -20.01 5.85
N MET A 39 -5.88 -20.27 6.32
CA MET A 39 -5.10 -19.36 7.15
C MET A 39 -4.82 -18.00 6.50
N LEU A 40 -4.85 -17.90 5.17
CA LEU A 40 -4.72 -16.63 4.44
C LEU A 40 -6.04 -15.83 4.40
N ARG A 41 -7.17 -16.45 4.76
CA ARG A 41 -8.51 -15.83 4.81
C ARG A 41 -8.91 -15.44 6.24
N ARG A 42 -7.99 -14.84 6.99
CA ARG A 42 -8.31 -14.37 8.34
C ARG A 42 -9.05 -13.04 8.26
N PRO A 43 -10.12 -12.85 9.07
CA PRO A 43 -10.72 -11.54 9.19
C PRO A 43 -9.70 -10.54 9.77
N PRO A 44 -9.81 -9.25 9.44
CA PRO A 44 -8.98 -8.22 10.04
C PRO A 44 -9.19 -8.23 11.56
N HIS A 45 -8.11 -7.96 12.30
CA HIS A 45 -8.18 -7.86 13.75
C HIS A 45 -9.11 -6.69 14.14
N PRO A 46 -9.96 -6.84 15.16
CA PRO A 46 -10.80 -5.74 15.62
C PRO A 46 -9.94 -4.56 16.08
N ALA A 47 -10.26 -3.37 15.58
CA ALA A 47 -9.62 -2.12 15.99
C ALA A 47 -10.64 -1.22 16.69
N SER A 48 -10.17 -0.39 17.62
CA SER A 48 -11.00 0.62 18.27
C SER A 48 -11.53 1.64 17.24
N LEU A 49 -12.62 2.34 17.57
CA LEU A 49 -13.20 3.36 16.68
C LEU A 49 -12.21 4.49 16.37
N GLU A 50 -11.44 4.91 17.37
CA GLU A 50 -10.41 5.94 17.21
C GLU A 50 -9.28 5.44 16.31
N THR A 51 -8.79 4.22 16.56
CA THR A 51 -7.76 3.59 15.72
C THR A 51 -8.21 3.44 14.27
N ARG A 52 -9.49 3.07 14.03
CA ARG A 52 -10.03 2.94 12.66
C ARG A 52 -10.00 4.27 11.91
N LYS A 53 -10.36 5.38 12.55
CA LYS A 53 -10.35 6.71 11.91
C LYS A 53 -8.96 7.13 11.48
N GLU A 54 -7.96 6.93 12.34
CA GLU A 54 -6.56 7.26 11.99
C GLU A 54 -6.02 6.34 10.89
N ILE A 55 -6.35 5.05 10.94
CA ILE A 55 -6.00 4.12 9.86
C ILE A 55 -6.64 4.56 8.54
N GLU A 56 -7.93 4.93 8.55
CA GLU A 56 -8.64 5.37 7.35
C GLU A 56 -8.03 6.62 6.72
N LYS A 57 -7.57 7.58 7.53
CA LYS A 57 -6.81 8.73 7.05
C LYS A 57 -5.54 8.29 6.30
N ASN A 58 -4.75 7.41 6.90
CA ASN A 58 -3.51 6.92 6.29
C ASN A 58 -3.79 6.12 5.00
N ILE A 59 -4.86 5.32 4.98
CA ILE A 59 -5.29 4.58 3.77
C ILE A 59 -5.61 5.56 2.65
N ASN A 60 -6.34 6.64 2.93
CA ASN A 60 -6.68 7.64 1.92
C ASN A 60 -5.43 8.35 1.36
N GLU A 61 -4.45 8.64 2.20
CA GLU A 61 -3.16 9.19 1.76
C GLU A 61 -2.43 8.22 0.81
N LEU A 62 -2.39 6.93 1.16
CA LEU A 62 -1.74 5.89 0.33
C LEU A 62 -2.48 5.66 -1.00
N LEU A 63 -3.81 5.74 -1.01
CA LEU A 63 -4.62 5.68 -2.24
C LEU A 63 -4.29 6.86 -3.16
N ASN A 64 -4.20 8.08 -2.61
CA ASN A 64 -3.89 9.28 -3.41
C ASN A 64 -2.46 9.28 -3.97
N MET A 65 -1.54 8.55 -3.33
CA MET A 65 -0.17 8.36 -3.83
C MET A 65 -0.04 7.20 -4.82
N ASP A 66 -1.13 6.52 -5.18
CA ASP A 66 -1.13 5.29 -6.00
C ASP A 66 -0.22 4.17 -5.46
N VAL A 67 0.04 4.17 -4.14
CA VAL A 67 0.83 3.12 -3.47
C VAL A 67 0.00 1.87 -3.22
N ILE A 68 -1.29 2.05 -2.94
CA ILE A 68 -2.28 0.97 -2.78
C ILE A 68 -3.50 1.25 -3.67
N ARG A 69 -4.25 0.20 -4.01
CA ARG A 69 -5.51 0.31 -4.76
C ARG A 69 -6.59 -0.57 -4.17
N LYS A 70 -7.86 -0.22 -4.42
CA LYS A 70 -8.99 -1.08 -4.05
C LYS A 70 -9.11 -2.25 -5.02
N ILE A 71 -9.35 -3.45 -4.48
CA ILE A 71 -9.57 -4.70 -5.21
C ILE A 71 -10.98 -5.19 -4.92
N GLY A 72 -11.69 -5.66 -5.93
CA GLY A 72 -13.01 -6.28 -5.75
C GLY A 72 -12.90 -7.65 -5.06
N GLN A 73 -13.92 -8.05 -4.29
CA GLN A 73 -13.91 -9.30 -3.50
C GLN A 73 -13.61 -10.58 -4.32
N ASN A 74 -13.88 -10.56 -5.63
CA ASN A 74 -13.65 -11.67 -6.55
C ASN A 74 -12.67 -11.32 -7.70
N GLU A 75 -11.99 -10.18 -7.63
CA GLU A 75 -10.99 -9.80 -8.64
C GLU A 75 -9.77 -10.70 -8.51
N ILE A 76 -9.42 -11.39 -9.59
CA ILE A 76 -8.21 -12.20 -9.65
C ILE A 76 -7.06 -11.25 -9.97
N VAL A 77 -6.20 -11.01 -8.98
CA VAL A 77 -5.00 -10.19 -9.16
C VAL A 77 -3.81 -11.11 -9.34
N GLU A 78 -3.23 -11.12 -10.54
CA GLU A 78 -1.96 -11.82 -10.84
C GLU A 78 -0.74 -11.04 -10.32
N ILE A 79 -0.91 -9.74 -10.05
CA ILE A 79 0.11 -8.81 -9.55
C ILE A 79 -0.29 -8.35 -8.14
N THR A 80 0.35 -8.86 -7.10
CA THR A 80 0.04 -8.44 -5.72
C THR A 80 0.62 -7.06 -5.41
N THR A 81 -0.16 -6.02 -5.66
CA THR A 81 -0.02 -4.74 -4.93
C THR A 81 -0.56 -4.95 -3.50
N PRO A 82 0.09 -4.45 -2.44
CA PRO A 82 -0.40 -4.66 -1.06
C PRO A 82 -1.86 -4.21 -0.89
N TYR A 83 -2.66 -5.06 -0.26
CA TYR A 83 -4.13 -4.94 -0.18
C TYR A 83 -4.64 -4.87 1.26
N LEU A 84 -5.71 -4.11 1.46
CA LEU A 84 -6.45 -3.98 2.72
C LEU A 84 -7.90 -4.42 2.52
N ASN A 85 -8.34 -5.40 3.31
CA ASN A 85 -9.75 -5.76 3.46
C ASN A 85 -10.42 -4.77 4.43
N THR A 86 -11.35 -3.95 3.95
CA THR A 86 -12.27 -3.12 4.75
C THR A 86 -13.52 -3.91 5.13
#